data_AF-A0A7K0IZI5-F1
#
_entry.id   AF-A0A7K0IZI5-F1
#
_cell.length_a   1.000
_cell.length_b   1.000
_cell.length_c   1.000
_cell.angle_alpha   90.00
_cell.angle_beta   90.00
_cell.angle_gamma   90.00
#
_symmetry.space_group_name_H-M   'P 1'
#
loop_
_entity.id
_entity.type
_entity.pdbx_description
1 polymer ?
#
loop_
_entity_poly.entity_id
_entity_poly.type
_entity_poly.pdbx_seq_one_letter_code
_entity_poly.pdbx_strand_id
1 'polypeptide(L)'
;MKFFEKAAKREVTVFKRKNIRKFVAALLGMAAGMSLTTTIIPTAITSFIGGDHFEIRFLLADYFAHTALFWGTAGWAVGKIASPRYGAIVLGSVGAISGLLLGIAALGGAPNLLIVSVLSAVVYGAIGGMIISGILPGDDERLMINFDKNKAEP
;
A
#
# COMPACT_ATOMS: atom_id res chain seq x y z
N MET A 1 23.94 34.73 -11.80
CA MET A 1 23.99 34.26 -10.40
C MET A 1 22.62 33.85 -9.83
N LYS A 2 21.57 34.69 -9.89
CA LYS A 2 20.21 34.37 -9.41
C LYS A 2 19.55 33.12 -10.04
N PHE A 3 19.89 32.77 -11.28
CA PHE A 3 19.35 31.59 -11.97
C PHE A 3 19.85 30.27 -11.37
N PHE A 4 21.14 30.19 -11.04
CA PHE A 4 21.76 29.01 -10.42
C PHE A 4 21.25 28.78 -8.99
N GLU A 5 21.00 29.86 -8.24
CA GLU A 5 20.44 29.76 -6.89
C GLU A 5 18.99 29.24 -6.89
N LYS A 6 18.19 29.64 -7.90
CA LYS A 6 16.82 29.16 -8.09
C LYS A 6 16.78 27.69 -8.52
N ALA A 7 17.73 27.25 -9.35
CA ALA A 7 17.87 25.85 -9.78
C ALA A 7 18.24 24.94 -8.60
N ALA A 8 19.25 25.32 -7.80
CA ALA A 8 19.67 24.56 -6.62
C ALA A 8 18.55 24.44 -5.57
N LYS A 9 17.80 25.52 -5.30
CA LYS A 9 16.62 25.47 -4.41
C LYS A 9 15.53 24.53 -4.97
N ARG A 10 15.32 24.50 -6.29
CA ARG A 10 14.36 23.59 -6.93
C ARG A 10 14.76 22.12 -6.74
N GLU A 11 16.00 21.75 -7.00
CA GLU A 11 16.48 20.37 -6.84
C GLU A 11 16.33 19.86 -5.40
N VAL A 12 16.70 20.67 -4.41
CA VAL A 12 16.57 20.28 -2.99
C VAL A 12 15.11 20.04 -2.60
N THR A 13 14.18 20.86 -3.10
CA THR A 13 12.75 20.68 -2.81
C THR A 13 12.14 19.43 -3.47
N VAL A 14 12.59 19.07 -4.68
CA VAL A 14 12.15 17.87 -5.39
C VAL A 14 12.68 16.61 -4.69
N PHE A 15 13.96 16.62 -4.27
CA PHE A 15 14.57 15.51 -3.56
C PHE A 15 13.88 15.21 -2.22
N LYS A 16 13.63 16.23 -1.39
CA LYS A 16 12.92 16.06 -0.11
C LYS A 16 11.51 15.47 -0.31
N ARG A 17 10.77 15.93 -1.33
CA ARG A 17 9.41 15.45 -1.62
C ARG A 17 9.39 13.99 -2.07
N LYS A 18 10.33 13.58 -2.92
CA LYS A 18 10.44 12.18 -3.40
C LYS A 18 10.72 11.19 -2.27
N ASN A 19 11.49 11.60 -1.26
CA ASN A 19 11.77 10.76 -0.09
C ASN A 19 10.59 10.70 0.89
N ILE A 20 9.90 11.83 1.10
CA ILE A 20 8.67 11.86 1.92
C ILE A 20 7.59 10.97 1.31
N ARG A 21 7.41 11.00 -0.02
CA ARG A 21 6.40 10.17 -0.71
C ARG A 21 6.61 8.69 -0.44
N LYS A 22 7.83 8.20 -0.64
CA LYS A 22 8.20 6.81 -0.39
C LYS A 22 8.01 6.41 1.08
N PHE A 23 8.38 7.32 1.99
CA PHE A 23 8.23 7.09 3.43
C PHE A 23 6.77 7.01 3.85
N VAL A 24 5.92 7.94 3.41
CA VAL A 24 4.48 7.93 3.68
C VAL A 24 3.82 6.68 3.07
N ALA A 25 4.17 6.33 1.83
CA ALA A 25 3.68 5.11 1.21
C ALA A 25 4.07 3.85 1.99
N ALA A 26 5.29 3.81 2.54
CA ALA A 26 5.74 2.73 3.41
C ALA A 26 4.91 2.65 4.69
N LEU A 27 4.68 3.77 5.38
CA LEU A 27 3.86 3.82 6.60
C LEU A 27 2.42 3.39 6.34
N LEU A 28 1.81 3.86 5.23
CA LEU A 28 0.47 3.44 4.83
C LEU A 28 0.42 1.95 4.48
N GLY A 29 1.46 1.43 3.82
CA GLY A 29 1.63 -0.01 3.59
C GLY A 29 1.69 -0.79 4.90
N MET A 30 2.50 -0.35 5.87
CA MET A 30 2.57 -1.00 7.20
C MET A 30 1.21 -1.01 7.88
N ALA A 31 0.51 0.12 7.90
CA ALA A 31 -0.83 0.23 8.46
C ALA A 31 -1.84 -0.72 7.77
N ALA A 32 -1.75 -0.84 6.45
CA ALA A 32 -2.58 -1.77 5.70
C ALA A 32 -2.27 -3.23 6.06
N GLY A 33 -1.00 -3.62 6.17
CA GLY A 33 -0.61 -4.96 6.61
C GLY A 33 -1.08 -5.30 8.02
N MET A 34 -1.02 -4.33 8.95
CA MET A 34 -1.56 -4.47 10.31
C MET A 34 -3.09 -4.61 10.31
N SER A 35 -3.79 -3.83 9.48
CA SER A 35 -5.25 -3.91 9.33
C SER A 35 -5.68 -5.25 8.73
N LEU A 36 -4.88 -5.81 7.82
CA LEU A 36 -5.17 -7.09 7.18
C LEU A 36 -5.36 -8.21 8.21
N THR A 37 -4.42 -8.34 9.15
CA THR A 37 -4.42 -9.40 10.18
C THR A 37 -5.38 -9.12 11.33
N THR A 38 -5.60 -7.85 11.67
CA THR A 38 -6.44 -7.49 12.82
C THR A 38 -7.92 -7.32 12.50
N THR A 39 -8.25 -6.98 11.26
CA THR A 39 -9.60 -6.57 10.88
C THR A 39 -10.08 -7.25 9.61
N ILE A 40 -9.36 -7.12 8.50
CA ILE A 40 -9.87 -7.51 7.17
C ILE A 40 -10.11 -9.02 7.07
N ILE A 41 -9.08 -9.83 7.34
CA ILE A 41 -9.21 -11.29 7.27
C ILE A 41 -10.18 -11.82 8.34
N PRO A 42 -10.09 -11.44 9.63
CA PRO A 42 -11.08 -11.84 10.64
C PRO A 42 -12.51 -11.52 10.22
N THR A 43 -12.78 -10.30 9.78
CA THR A 43 -14.13 -9.87 9.37
C THR A 43 -14.63 -10.63 8.16
N ALA A 44 -13.77 -10.88 7.16
CA ALA A 44 -14.15 -11.64 5.99
C ALA A 44 -14.52 -13.08 6.36
N ILE A 45 -13.70 -13.75 7.17
CA ILE A 45 -13.96 -15.14 7.58
C ILE A 45 -15.24 -15.22 8.41
N THR A 46 -15.41 -14.36 9.42
CA THR A 46 -16.62 -14.38 10.25
C THR A 46 -17.88 -14.11 9.44
N SER A 47 -17.79 -13.25 8.41
CA SER A 47 -18.95 -12.89 7.58
C SER A 47 -19.33 -13.97 6.57
N PHE A 48 -18.35 -14.68 6.00
CA PHE A 48 -18.59 -15.63 4.90
C PHE A 48 -18.58 -17.10 5.31
N ILE A 49 -17.84 -17.45 6.37
CA ILE A 49 -17.66 -18.84 6.83
C ILE A 49 -18.27 -19.04 8.21
N GLY A 50 -18.37 -17.97 9.01
CA GLY A 50 -18.67 -18.05 10.43
C GLY A 50 -17.43 -18.34 11.26
N GLY A 51 -17.58 -18.29 12.58
CA GLY A 51 -16.49 -18.40 13.55
C GLY A 51 -16.40 -17.17 14.45
N ASP A 52 -15.61 -17.28 15.52
CA ASP A 52 -15.38 -16.17 16.44
C ASP A 52 -14.31 -15.22 15.89
N HIS A 53 -14.66 -13.93 15.81
CA HIS A 53 -13.77 -12.88 15.32
C HIS A 53 -12.51 -12.76 16.18
N PHE A 54 -12.68 -12.89 17.50
CA PHE A 54 -11.59 -12.78 18.45
C PHE A 54 -10.59 -13.93 18.29
N GLU A 55 -11.08 -15.16 18.17
CA GLU A 55 -10.24 -16.33 17.92
C GLU A 55 -9.41 -16.19 16.63
N ILE A 56 -10.04 -15.82 15.51
CA ILE A 56 -9.33 -15.66 14.23
C ILE A 56 -8.27 -14.57 14.32
N ARG A 57 -8.59 -13.46 14.99
CA ARG A 57 -7.62 -12.37 15.22
C ARG A 57 -6.45 -12.84 16.09
N PHE A 58 -6.71 -13.68 17.09
CA PHE A 58 -5.69 -14.23 17.98
C PHE A 58 -4.73 -15.15 17.20
N LEU A 59 -5.26 -16.02 16.33
CA LEU A 59 -4.44 -16.87 15.46
C LEU A 59 -3.53 -16.07 14.51
N LEU A 60 -3.99 -14.90 14.06
CA LEU A 60 -3.23 -14.03 13.16
C LEU A 60 -2.24 -13.09 13.87
N ALA A 61 -2.27 -13.01 15.21
CA ALA A 61 -1.53 -12.02 15.98
C ALA A 61 0.00 -12.17 15.81
N ASP A 62 0.51 -13.40 15.76
CA ASP A 62 1.96 -13.67 15.63
C ASP A 62 2.54 -13.18 14.30
N TYR A 63 1.68 -13.02 13.28
CA TYR A 63 2.09 -12.56 11.96
C TYR A 63 2.00 -11.04 11.81
N PHE A 64 1.43 -10.33 12.78
CA PHE A 64 1.16 -8.89 12.72
C PHE A 64 2.37 -8.06 12.28
N ALA A 65 3.52 -8.21 12.96
CA ALA A 65 4.73 -7.46 12.66
C ALA A 65 5.31 -7.82 11.29
N HIS A 66 5.29 -9.10 10.93
CA HIS A 66 5.79 -9.60 9.66
C HIS A 66 4.96 -9.06 8.49
N THR A 67 3.63 -9.11 8.59
CA THR A 67 2.72 -8.58 7.58
C THR A 67 2.87 -7.06 7.46
N ALA A 68 3.02 -6.34 8.58
CA ALA A 68 3.27 -4.90 8.56
C ALA A 68 4.56 -4.55 7.79
N LEU A 69 5.67 -5.24 8.07
CA LEU A 69 6.95 -5.01 7.38
C LEU A 69 6.86 -5.35 5.90
N PHE A 70 6.28 -6.49 5.55
CA PHE A 70 6.14 -6.92 4.16
C PHE A 70 5.29 -5.93 3.36
N TRP A 71 4.14 -5.52 3.88
CA TRP A 71 3.30 -4.52 3.23
C TRP A 71 3.93 -3.13 3.22
N GLY A 72 4.73 -2.76 4.22
CA GLY A 72 5.49 -1.52 4.25
C GLY A 72 6.52 -1.43 3.13
N THR A 73 7.27 -2.52 2.90
CA THR A 73 8.23 -2.58 1.78
C THR A 73 7.56 -2.51 0.42
N ALA A 74 6.40 -3.15 0.27
CA ALA A 74 5.57 -3.03 -0.93
C ALA A 74 5.02 -1.61 -1.12
N GLY A 75 4.49 -0.98 -0.05
CA GLY A 75 4.03 0.40 -0.05
C GLY A 75 5.14 1.37 -0.47
N TRP A 76 6.36 1.18 0.04
CA TRP A 76 7.53 1.93 -0.40
C TRP A 76 7.81 1.78 -1.90
N ALA A 77 7.72 0.55 -2.43
CA ALA A 77 7.90 0.27 -3.85
C ALA A 77 6.82 0.95 -4.71
N VAL A 78 5.57 0.88 -4.28
CA VAL A 78 4.44 1.59 -4.90
C VAL A 78 4.68 3.10 -4.86
N GLY A 79 5.16 3.65 -3.75
CA GLY A 79 5.50 5.07 -3.62
C GLY A 79 6.59 5.56 -4.58
N LYS A 80 7.30 4.67 -5.28
CA LYS A 80 8.23 5.07 -6.35
C LYS A 80 7.52 5.43 -7.64
N ILE A 81 6.36 4.82 -7.90
CA ILE A 81 5.64 4.92 -9.18
C ILE A 81 4.24 5.47 -8.88
N ALA A 82 3.99 6.72 -9.27
CA ALA A 82 2.69 7.38 -9.08
C ALA A 82 1.66 6.92 -10.13
N SER A 83 1.38 5.61 -10.16
CA SER A 83 0.43 5.00 -11.08
C SER A 83 -0.56 4.12 -10.31
N PRO A 84 -1.87 4.47 -10.31
CA PRO A 84 -2.93 3.69 -9.69
C PRO A 84 -2.91 2.20 -10.07
N ARG A 85 -2.71 1.92 -11.36
CA ARG A 85 -2.68 0.55 -11.89
C ARG A 85 -1.49 -0.23 -11.33
N TYR A 86 -0.32 0.40 -11.26
CA TYR A 86 0.88 -0.23 -10.71
C TYR A 86 0.70 -0.52 -9.21
N GLY A 87 0.14 0.44 -8.46
CA GLY A 87 -0.17 0.25 -7.06
C GLY A 87 -1.12 -0.92 -6.83
N ALA A 88 -2.19 -1.02 -7.64
CA ALA A 88 -3.15 -2.12 -7.58
C ALA A 88 -2.49 -3.48 -7.79
N ILE A 89 -1.63 -3.60 -8.80
CA ILE A 89 -0.94 -4.85 -9.13
C ILE A 89 -0.01 -5.24 -7.98
N VAL A 90 0.88 -4.33 -7.54
CA VAL A 90 1.88 -4.65 -6.52
C VAL A 90 1.24 -5.02 -5.20
N LEU A 91 0.34 -4.19 -4.66
CA LEU A 91 -0.28 -4.47 -3.38
C LEU A 91 -1.35 -5.55 -3.46
N GLY A 92 -2.01 -5.73 -4.61
CA GLY A 92 -2.89 -6.87 -4.87
C GLY A 92 -2.13 -8.21 -4.84
N SER A 93 -0.95 -8.29 -5.48
CA SER A 93 -0.09 -9.49 -5.42
C SER A 93 0.44 -9.76 -4.03
N VAL A 94 0.85 -8.71 -3.30
CA VAL A 94 1.25 -8.81 -1.89
C VAL A 94 0.09 -9.29 -1.02
N GLY A 95 -1.13 -8.84 -1.33
CA GLY A 95 -2.37 -9.34 -0.77
C GLY A 95 -2.56 -10.84 -1.02
N ALA A 96 -2.45 -11.30 -2.27
CA ALA A 96 -2.56 -12.72 -2.62
C ALA A 96 -1.60 -13.59 -1.81
N ILE A 97 -0.32 -13.19 -1.79
CA ILE A 97 0.74 -13.92 -1.07
C ILE A 97 0.45 -13.93 0.43
N SER A 98 0.06 -12.78 1.00
CA SER A 98 -0.24 -12.67 2.43
C SER A 98 -1.46 -13.52 2.80
N GLY A 99 -2.56 -13.42 2.05
CA GLY A 99 -3.78 -14.19 2.31
C GLY A 99 -3.54 -15.70 2.19
N LEU A 100 -2.70 -16.12 1.24
CA LEU A 100 -2.31 -17.53 1.08
C LEU A 100 -1.46 -18.01 2.27
N LEU A 101 -0.39 -17.29 2.59
CA LEU A 101 0.52 -17.68 3.67
C LEU A 101 -0.18 -17.67 5.03
N LEU A 102 -0.99 -16.65 5.32
CA LEU A 102 -1.76 -16.57 6.57
C LEU A 102 -2.84 -17.66 6.62
N GLY A 103 -3.51 -17.95 5.51
CA GLY A 103 -4.50 -19.01 5.47
C GLY A 103 -3.90 -20.40 5.71
N ILE A 104 -2.69 -20.66 5.23
CA ILE A 104 -1.97 -21.92 5.48
C ILE A 104 -1.42 -21.95 6.92
N ALA A 105 -0.65 -20.92 7.29
CA ALA A 105 0.16 -20.95 8.50
C ALA A 105 -0.65 -20.67 9.77
N ALA A 106 -1.61 -19.74 9.72
CA ALA A 106 -2.40 -19.35 10.89
C ALA A 106 -3.74 -20.08 10.98
N LEU A 107 -4.36 -20.38 9.83
CA LEU A 107 -5.75 -20.87 9.76
C LEU A 107 -5.87 -22.36 9.37
N GLY A 108 -4.75 -23.08 9.34
CA GLY A 108 -4.72 -24.53 9.12
C GLY A 108 -4.98 -24.99 7.70
N GLY A 109 -5.05 -24.09 6.72
CA GLY A 109 -5.08 -24.44 5.29
C GLY A 109 -6.41 -25.04 4.78
N ALA A 110 -7.51 -24.88 5.53
CA ALA A 110 -8.82 -25.33 5.03
C ALA A 110 -9.19 -24.58 3.73
N PRO A 111 -9.71 -25.26 2.68
CA PRO A 111 -9.93 -24.65 1.37
C PRO A 111 -10.82 -23.40 1.39
N ASN A 112 -11.89 -23.41 2.17
CA ASN A 112 -12.79 -22.27 2.35
C ASN A 112 -12.06 -21.07 2.99
N LEU A 113 -11.30 -21.30 4.05
CA LEU A 113 -10.52 -20.25 4.74
C LEU A 113 -9.46 -19.66 3.81
N LEU A 114 -8.76 -20.51 3.03
CA LEU A 114 -7.78 -20.07 2.04
C LEU A 114 -8.40 -19.20 0.95
N ILE A 115 -9.55 -19.59 0.41
CA ILE A 115 -10.22 -18.81 -0.63
C ILE A 115 -10.62 -17.44 -0.09
N VAL A 116 -11.25 -17.40 1.10
CA VAL A 116 -11.70 -16.14 1.69
C VAL A 116 -10.53 -15.25 2.11
N SER A 117 -9.47 -15.82 2.69
CA SER A 117 -8.27 -15.05 3.08
C SER A 117 -7.54 -14.47 1.86
N VAL A 118 -7.37 -15.25 0.79
CA VAL A 118 -6.72 -14.80 -0.44
C VAL A 118 -7.56 -13.72 -1.12
N LEU A 119 -8.86 -13.96 -1.35
CA LEU A 119 -9.71 -13.01 -2.07
C LEU A 119 -9.84 -11.69 -1.32
N SER A 120 -10.10 -11.73 0.00
CA SER A 120 -10.19 -10.51 0.81
C SER A 120 -8.88 -9.73 0.82
N ALA A 121 -7.74 -10.41 0.96
CA ALA A 121 -6.42 -9.77 0.93
C ALA A 121 -6.06 -9.18 -0.44
N VAL A 122 -6.40 -9.85 -1.55
CA VAL A 122 -6.20 -9.35 -2.92
C VAL A 122 -7.02 -8.09 -3.15
N VAL A 123 -8.31 -8.12 -2.85
CA VAL A 123 -9.21 -6.97 -3.06
C VAL A 123 -8.75 -5.79 -2.20
N TYR A 124 -8.43 -6.05 -0.93
CA TYR A 124 -7.93 -5.04 -0.02
C TYR A 124 -6.60 -4.43 -0.50
N GLY A 125 -5.65 -5.27 -0.91
CA GLY A 125 -4.37 -4.84 -1.43
C GLY A 125 -4.48 -4.05 -2.74
N ALA A 126 -5.33 -4.50 -3.67
CA ALA A 126 -5.52 -3.82 -4.94
C ALA A 126 -6.14 -2.43 -4.75
N ILE A 127 -7.19 -2.31 -3.93
CA ILE A 127 -7.84 -1.03 -3.64
C ILE A 127 -6.89 -0.11 -2.86
N GLY A 128 -6.27 -0.62 -1.78
CA GLY A 128 -5.30 0.14 -1.00
C GLY A 128 -4.12 0.62 -1.86
N GLY A 129 -3.65 -0.20 -2.78
CA GLY A 129 -2.60 0.14 -3.72
C GLY A 129 -2.96 1.23 -4.71
N MET A 130 -4.17 1.19 -5.28
CA MET A 130 -4.68 2.29 -6.12
C MET A 130 -4.71 3.60 -5.35
N ILE A 131 -5.19 3.58 -4.11
CA ILE A 131 -5.30 4.77 -3.26
C ILE A 131 -3.91 5.33 -2.91
N ILE A 132 -3.01 4.49 -2.43
CA ILE A 132 -1.65 4.90 -2.03
C ILE A 132 -0.89 5.50 -3.21
N SER A 133 -0.98 4.89 -4.40
CA SER A 133 -0.28 5.40 -5.59
C SER A 133 -0.97 6.60 -6.26
N GLY A 134 -2.30 6.74 -6.12
CA GLY A 134 -3.06 7.83 -6.73
C GLY A 134 -3.10 9.12 -5.89
N ILE A 135 -3.11 9.01 -4.56
CA ILE A 135 -3.14 10.20 -3.67
C ILE A 135 -1.77 10.87 -3.58
N LEU A 136 -0.70 10.09 -3.75
CA LEU A 136 0.66 10.59 -3.62
C LEU A 136 1.12 11.22 -4.94
N PRO A 137 1.31 12.56 -5.02
CA PRO A 137 1.57 13.24 -6.28
C PRO A 137 2.77 12.66 -7.02
N GLY A 138 2.58 12.40 -8.32
CA GLY A 138 3.66 12.07 -9.25
C GLY A 138 4.60 13.25 -9.48
N ASP A 139 5.85 12.94 -9.87
CA ASP A 139 6.77 13.99 -10.35
C ASP A 139 6.24 14.57 -11.68
N ASP A 140 5.52 13.76 -12.48
CA ASP A 140 5.06 14.10 -13.83
C ASP A 140 3.82 15.02 -13.85
N GLU A 141 2.83 14.82 -12.98
CA GLU A 141 1.64 15.69 -12.91
C GLU A 141 2.00 17.14 -12.54
N ARG A 142 3.11 17.36 -11.82
CA ARG A 142 3.58 18.70 -11.46
C ARG A 142 4.48 19.35 -12.50
N LEU A 143 5.11 18.57 -13.38
CA LEU A 143 5.75 19.15 -14.56
C LEU A 143 4.69 19.77 -15.46
N MET A 144 3.55 19.10 -15.65
CA MET A 144 2.42 19.64 -16.41
C MET A 144 1.83 20.92 -15.80
N ILE A 145 1.63 20.96 -14.47
CA ILE A 145 1.15 22.19 -13.79
C ILE A 145 2.14 23.37 -13.92
N ASN A 146 3.45 23.10 -14.01
CA ASN A 146 4.46 24.15 -14.19
C ASN A 146 4.62 24.58 -15.65
N PHE A 147 4.41 23.70 -16.63
CA PHE A 147 4.38 24.07 -18.04
C PHE A 147 3.21 25.00 -18.35
N ASP A 148 2.08 24.80 -17.68
CA ASP A 148 0.90 25.65 -17.86
C ASP A 148 1.10 27.07 -17.27
N LYS A 149 1.78 27.16 -16.12
CA LYS A 149 2.12 28.47 -15.53
C LYS A 149 3.11 29.28 -16.37
N ASN A 150 4.03 28.63 -17.08
CA ASN A 150 4.99 29.30 -17.96
C ASN A 150 4.39 29.77 -19.29
N LYS A 151 3.16 29.35 -19.64
CA LYS A 151 2.40 29.89 -20.79
C LYS A 151 1.50 31.07 -20.42
N ALA A 152 1.34 31.37 -19.13
CA ALA A 152 0.45 32.40 -18.61
C ALA A 152 1.15 33.71 -18.24
N GLU A 153 2.46 33.83 -18.44
CA GLU A 153 3.18 35.11 -18.32
C GLU A 153 3.39 35.68 -19.74
N PRO A 154 2.67 36.77 -20.12
CA PRO A 154 2.93 37.51 -21.36
C PRO A 154 4.27 38.26 -21.33
#